data_AF-A0A3N1GBL9-F1
#
_entry.id   AF-A0A3N1GBL9-F1
#
_cell.length_a   1.000
_cell.length_b   1.000
_cell.length_c   1.000
_cell.angle_alpha   90.00
_cell.angle_beta   90.00
_cell.angle_gamma   90.00
#
_symmetry.space_group_name_H-M   'P 1'
#
loop_
_entity.id
_entity.type
_entity.pdbx_description
1 polymer ?
#
loop_
_entity_poly.entity_id
_entity_poly.type
_entity_poly.pdbx_seq_one_letter_code
_entity_poly.pdbx_strand_id
1 'polypeptide(L)'
;MTVPYPTGHDRAEEVSATSVGELIGNISDDLSQLFRQEVELAKAELKQEAAKAGKAAGMLGGAGFAGYLAVVLLSLAVVFGLGNVMDLGWAALIVAVLWGAAGAVLYVTGRKQLKTVDPMPRRTVDTIKEDAQWLKNPTG
;
A
#
# COMPACT_ATOMS: atom_id res chain seq x y z
N MET A 1 64.33 -6.89 50.69
CA MET A 1 63.15 -7.14 49.83
C MET A 1 63.04 -6.00 48.85
N THR A 2 63.42 -6.21 47.59
CA THR A 2 63.29 -5.21 46.51
C THR A 2 62.39 -5.81 45.45
N VAL A 3 61.17 -5.26 45.36
CA VAL A 3 60.17 -5.66 44.36
C VAL A 3 60.64 -5.11 43.00
N PRO A 4 60.79 -5.93 41.96
CA PRO A 4 61.16 -5.43 40.63
C PRO A 4 60.05 -4.51 40.10
N TYR A 5 60.44 -3.33 39.63
CA TYR A 5 59.54 -2.40 38.94
C TYR A 5 59.35 -2.90 37.50
N PRO A 6 58.12 -3.18 37.04
CA PRO A 6 57.91 -3.55 35.65
C PRO A 6 58.28 -2.34 34.78
N THR A 7 59.37 -2.47 34.03
CA THR A 7 59.81 -1.51 33.03
C THR A 7 58.69 -1.35 32.00
N GLY A 8 58.09 -0.17 31.94
CA GLY A 8 56.94 0.15 31.09
C GLY A 8 57.21 0.17 29.59
N HIS A 9 58.09 -0.68 29.08
CA HIS A 9 58.36 -0.79 27.65
C HIS A 9 57.39 -1.73 26.92
N ASP A 10 56.66 -2.59 27.63
CA ASP A 10 55.72 -3.52 26.99
C ASP A 10 54.34 -2.89 26.66
N ARG A 11 53.97 -1.76 27.30
CA ARG A 11 52.66 -1.13 27.09
C ARG A 11 52.60 -0.12 25.94
N ALA A 12 53.75 0.28 25.38
CA ALA A 12 53.78 1.24 24.27
C ALA A 12 53.67 0.55 22.90
N GLU A 13 54.01 -0.73 22.80
CA GLU A 13 53.91 -1.51 21.56
C GLU A 13 52.49 -2.04 21.33
N GLU A 14 51.73 -2.31 22.40
CA GLU A 14 50.36 -2.81 22.36
C GLU A 14 49.32 -1.76 21.91
N VAL A 15 49.65 -0.46 22.01
CA VAL A 15 48.72 0.65 21.66
C VAL A 15 48.90 1.13 20.21
N SER A 16 49.97 0.74 19.51
CA SER A 16 50.21 1.14 18.11
C SER A 16 49.56 0.21 17.07
N ALA A 17 49.05 -0.94 17.51
CA ALA A 17 48.57 -2.00 16.64
C ALA A 17 47.05 -2.06 16.46
N THR A 18 46.26 -1.11 16.98
CA THR A 18 44.95 -0.84 16.38
C THR A 18 45.22 -0.09 15.08
N SER A 19 45.48 -0.86 14.03
CA SER A 19 45.84 -0.31 12.73
C SER A 19 44.68 0.51 12.16
N VAL A 20 44.99 1.56 11.39
CA VAL A 20 43.98 2.36 10.66
C VAL A 20 43.09 1.46 9.77
N GLY A 21 43.61 0.32 9.30
CA GLY A 21 42.84 -0.69 8.57
C GLY A 21 41.76 -1.39 9.41
N GLU A 22 42.02 -1.62 10.71
CA GLU A 22 41.08 -2.24 11.63
C GLU A 22 39.95 -1.26 12.02
N LEU A 23 40.27 0.02 12.19
CA LEU A 23 39.28 1.08 12.40
C LEU A 23 38.35 1.28 11.19
N ILE A 24 38.89 1.26 9.96
CA ILE A 24 38.08 1.35 8.74
C ILE A 24 37.22 0.08 8.54
N GLY A 25 37.75 -1.10 8.90
CA GLY A 25 36.99 -2.35 8.93
C GLY A 25 35.78 -2.26 9.85
N ASN A 26 35.99 -1.82 11.10
CA ASN A 26 34.93 -1.66 12.09
C ASN A 26 33.85 -0.66 11.65
N ILE A 27 34.23 0.48 11.08
CA ILE A 27 33.26 1.47 10.56
C ILE A 27 32.44 0.90 9.38
N SER A 28 33.07 0.11 8.51
CA SER A 28 32.40 -0.52 7.37
C SER A 28 31.39 -1.58 7.81
N ASP A 29 31.73 -2.33 8.87
CA ASP A 29 30.84 -3.30 9.49
C ASP A 29 29.66 -2.60 10.21
N ASP A 30 29.92 -1.53 10.95
CA ASP A 30 28.88 -0.73 11.61
C ASP A 30 27.89 -0.13 10.59
N LEU A 31 28.40 0.44 9.48
CA LEU A 31 27.57 0.95 8.39
C LEU A 31 26.74 -0.16 7.73
N SER A 32 27.33 -1.34 7.53
CA SER A 32 26.63 -2.51 7.00
C SER A 32 25.54 -2.99 7.96
N GLN A 33 25.79 -2.89 9.26
CA GLN A 33 24.82 -3.24 10.30
C GLN A 33 23.66 -2.23 10.35
N LEU A 34 23.94 -0.93 10.24
CA LEU A 34 22.92 0.12 10.16
C LEU A 34 22.05 -0.05 8.91
N PHE A 35 22.65 -0.29 7.76
CA PHE A 35 21.90 -0.50 6.52
C PHE A 35 20.94 -1.71 6.64
N ARG A 36 21.42 -2.81 7.22
CA ARG A 36 20.57 -3.98 7.50
C ARG A 36 19.42 -3.63 8.46
N GLN A 37 19.69 -2.84 9.50
CA GLN A 37 18.67 -2.41 10.45
C GLN A 37 17.60 -1.53 9.78
N GLU A 38 18.00 -0.59 8.93
CA GLU A 38 17.07 0.28 8.20
C GLU A 38 16.16 -0.54 7.27
N VAL A 39 16.73 -1.54 6.60
CA VAL A 39 15.97 -2.48 5.77
C VAL A 39 15.00 -3.31 6.62
N GLU A 40 15.42 -3.82 7.77
CA GLU A 40 14.54 -4.58 8.66
C GLU A 40 13.44 -3.72 9.28
N LEU A 41 13.73 -2.45 9.60
CA LEU A 41 12.76 -1.48 10.06
C LEU A 41 11.73 -1.17 8.97
N ALA A 42 12.19 -0.87 7.75
CA ALA A 42 11.31 -0.62 6.62
C ALA A 42 10.42 -1.83 6.32
N LYS A 43 10.96 -3.06 6.39
CA LYS A 43 10.16 -4.29 6.27
C LYS A 43 9.12 -4.40 7.38
N ALA A 44 9.47 -4.09 8.62
CA ALA A 44 8.56 -4.14 9.74
C ALA A 44 7.40 -3.13 9.59
N GLU A 45 7.72 -1.89 9.20
CA GLU A 45 6.74 -0.84 8.95
C GLU A 45 5.82 -1.20 7.78
N LEU A 46 6.39 -1.67 6.65
CA LEU A 46 5.61 -2.16 5.50
C LEU A 46 4.67 -3.30 5.89
N LYS A 47 5.14 -4.26 6.71
CA LYS A 47 4.28 -5.36 7.20
C LYS A 47 3.14 -4.85 8.07
N GLN A 48 3.42 -3.88 8.94
CA GLN A 48 2.40 -3.29 9.81
C GLN A 48 1.35 -2.52 9.00
N GLU A 49 1.79 -1.72 8.01
CA GLU A 49 0.89 -1.01 7.10
C GLU A 49 0.09 -1.96 6.21
N ALA A 50 0.72 -3.01 5.67
CA ALA A 50 0.03 -4.04 4.90
C ALA A 50 -1.04 -4.76 5.73
N ALA A 51 -0.76 -5.05 7.01
CA ALA A 51 -1.75 -5.67 7.89
C ALA A 51 -2.94 -4.74 8.17
N LYS A 52 -2.68 -3.44 8.41
CA LYS A 52 -3.74 -2.43 8.58
C LYS A 52 -4.60 -2.30 7.32
N ALA A 53 -3.96 -2.16 6.15
CA ALA A 53 -4.62 -2.08 4.86
C ALA A 53 -5.43 -3.35 4.57
N GLY A 54 -4.88 -4.54 4.84
CA GLY A 54 -5.56 -5.81 4.68
C GLY A 54 -6.79 -5.95 5.57
N LYS A 55 -6.71 -5.54 6.84
CA LYS A 55 -7.85 -5.49 7.75
C LYS A 55 -8.93 -4.52 7.26
N ALA A 56 -8.55 -3.32 6.84
CA ALA A 56 -9.47 -2.32 6.31
C ALA A 56 -10.17 -2.82 5.03
N ALA A 57 -9.41 -3.41 4.09
CA ALA A 57 -9.94 -4.02 2.88
C ALA A 57 -10.90 -5.18 3.21
N GLY A 58 -10.54 -6.03 4.17
CA GLY A 58 -11.40 -7.12 4.65
C GLY A 58 -12.70 -6.61 5.27
N MET A 59 -12.64 -5.58 6.11
CA MET A 59 -13.81 -4.93 6.69
C MET A 59 -14.71 -4.30 5.63
N LEU A 60 -14.14 -3.55 4.67
CA LEU A 60 -14.90 -2.94 3.58
C LEU A 60 -15.51 -3.99 2.65
N GLY A 61 -14.79 -5.06 2.34
CA GLY A 61 -15.31 -6.20 1.59
C GLY A 61 -16.47 -6.89 2.32
N GLY A 62 -16.30 -7.15 3.61
CA GLY A 62 -17.36 -7.72 4.47
C GLY A 62 -18.58 -6.81 4.56
N ALA A 63 -18.39 -5.50 4.75
CA ALA A 63 -19.47 -4.52 4.78
C ALA A 63 -20.21 -4.44 3.44
N GLY A 64 -19.48 -4.48 2.31
CA GLY A 64 -20.07 -4.53 0.97
C GLY A 64 -20.91 -5.79 0.76
N PHE A 65 -20.41 -6.96 1.16
CA PHE A 65 -21.15 -8.21 1.08
C PHE A 65 -22.39 -8.22 1.99
N ALA A 66 -22.26 -7.79 3.24
CA ALA A 66 -23.37 -7.68 4.17
C ALA A 66 -24.43 -6.69 3.67
N GLY A 67 -24.01 -5.54 3.13
CA GLY A 67 -24.90 -4.56 2.50
C GLY A 67 -25.63 -5.14 1.29
N TYR A 68 -24.93 -5.89 0.42
CA TYR A 68 -25.55 -6.58 -0.71
C TYR A 68 -26.62 -7.59 -0.25
N LEU A 69 -26.31 -8.43 0.75
CA LEU A 69 -27.30 -9.37 1.30
C LEU A 69 -28.49 -8.65 1.94
N ALA A 70 -28.26 -7.57 2.68
CA ALA A 70 -29.33 -6.77 3.26
C ALA A 70 -30.27 -6.23 2.18
N VAL A 71 -29.72 -5.73 1.07
CA VAL A 71 -30.49 -5.25 -0.09
C VAL A 71 -31.32 -6.37 -0.74
N VAL A 72 -30.77 -7.58 -0.88
CA VAL A 72 -31.49 -8.75 -1.38
C VAL A 72 -32.65 -9.12 -0.45
N LEU A 73 -32.40 -9.20 0.85
CA LEU A 73 -33.43 -9.53 1.85
C LEU A 73 -34.51 -8.45 1.93
N LEU A 74 -34.15 -7.17 1.86
CA LEU A 74 -35.11 -6.07 1.78
C LEU A 74 -35.96 -6.17 0.51
N SER A 75 -35.36 -6.53 -0.63
CA SER A 75 -36.12 -6.73 -1.87
C SER A 75 -37.15 -7.84 -1.72
N LEU A 76 -36.78 -8.96 -1.10
CA LEU A 76 -37.73 -10.04 -0.78
C LEU A 76 -38.81 -9.58 0.19
N ALA A 77 -38.45 -8.85 1.25
CA ALA A 77 -39.39 -8.32 2.21
C ALA A 77 -40.41 -7.37 1.55
N VAL A 78 -39.98 -6.54 0.60
CA VAL A 78 -40.87 -5.68 -0.19
C VAL A 78 -41.81 -6.52 -1.06
N VAL A 79 -41.29 -7.53 -1.77
CA VAL A 79 -42.13 -8.43 -2.59
C VAL A 79 -43.19 -9.14 -1.75
N PHE A 80 -42.81 -9.75 -0.64
CA PHE A 80 -43.77 -10.42 0.25
C PHE A 80 -44.72 -9.44 0.93
N GLY A 81 -44.24 -8.24 1.29
CA GLY A 81 -45.06 -7.17 1.85
C GLY A 81 -46.16 -6.74 0.88
N LEU A 82 -45.81 -6.42 -0.37
CA LEU A 82 -46.79 -6.12 -1.41
C LEU A 82 -47.69 -7.32 -1.73
N GLY A 83 -47.14 -8.54 -1.65
CA GLY A 83 -47.89 -9.80 -1.84
C GLY A 83 -49.08 -9.99 -0.88
N ASN A 84 -49.16 -9.22 0.22
CA ASN A 84 -50.33 -9.22 1.11
C ASN A 84 -51.52 -8.43 0.55
N VAL A 85 -51.29 -7.55 -0.42
CA VAL A 85 -52.32 -6.65 -0.99
C VAL A 85 -52.50 -6.82 -2.50
N MET A 86 -51.61 -7.57 -3.17
CA MET A 86 -51.70 -7.89 -4.59
C MET A 86 -51.06 -9.26 -4.89
N ASP A 87 -51.26 -9.77 -6.11
CA ASP A 87 -50.61 -11.01 -6.54
C ASP A 87 -49.07 -10.88 -6.52
N LEU A 88 -48.41 -11.97 -6.10
CA LEU A 88 -46.97 -12.00 -5.87
C LEU A 88 -46.16 -11.73 -7.15
N GLY A 89 -46.68 -12.10 -8.31
CA GLY A 89 -46.06 -11.83 -9.61
C GLY A 89 -45.99 -10.33 -9.90
N TRP A 90 -47.08 -9.60 -9.64
CA TRP A 90 -47.12 -8.14 -9.80
C TRP A 90 -46.23 -7.42 -8.78
N ALA A 91 -46.21 -7.90 -7.54
CA ALA A 91 -45.30 -7.39 -6.51
C ALA A 91 -43.83 -7.54 -6.94
N ALA A 92 -43.44 -8.73 -7.42
CA ALA A 92 -42.10 -9.00 -7.93
C ALA A 92 -41.75 -8.13 -9.14
N LEU A 93 -42.71 -7.92 -10.08
CA LEU A 93 -42.50 -7.07 -11.25
C LEU A 93 -42.23 -5.61 -10.86
N ILE A 94 -42.96 -5.06 -9.88
CA ILE A 94 -42.72 -3.70 -9.39
C ILE A 94 -41.30 -3.56 -8.84
N VAL A 95 -40.87 -4.50 -7.99
CA VAL A 95 -39.51 -4.46 -7.42
C VAL A 95 -38.44 -4.64 -8.49
N ALA A 96 -38.68 -5.49 -9.50
CA ALA A 96 -37.79 -5.65 -10.64
C ALA A 96 -37.66 -4.35 -11.46
N VAL A 97 -38.76 -3.63 -11.70
CA VAL A 97 -38.73 -2.34 -12.39
C VAL A 97 -37.97 -1.29 -11.57
N LEU A 98 -38.13 -1.26 -10.25
CA LEU A 98 -37.36 -0.36 -9.38
C LEU A 98 -35.85 -0.61 -9.49
N TRP A 99 -35.42 -1.87 -9.43
CA TRP A 99 -34.02 -2.24 -9.64
C TRP A 99 -33.53 -1.95 -11.05
N GLY A 100 -34.36 -2.19 -12.07
CA GLY A 100 -34.05 -1.86 -13.46
C GLY A 100 -33.82 -0.37 -13.66
N ALA A 101 -34.67 0.48 -13.07
CA ALA A 101 -34.50 1.93 -13.11
C ALA A 101 -33.23 2.39 -12.38
N ALA A 102 -32.98 1.88 -11.17
CA ALA A 102 -31.74 2.17 -10.43
C ALA A 102 -30.50 1.75 -11.22
N GLY A 103 -30.52 0.55 -11.81
CA GLY A 103 -29.45 0.01 -12.66
C GLY A 103 -29.22 0.86 -13.92
N ALA A 104 -30.29 1.32 -14.57
CA ALA A 104 -30.18 2.22 -15.72
C ALA A 104 -29.52 3.55 -15.36
N VAL A 105 -29.91 4.16 -14.23
CA VAL A 105 -29.29 5.40 -13.73
C VAL A 105 -27.81 5.20 -13.42
N LEU A 106 -27.47 4.12 -12.70
CA LEU A 106 -26.08 3.78 -12.37
C LEU A 106 -25.25 3.53 -13.62
N TYR A 107 -25.78 2.78 -14.59
CA TYR A 107 -25.11 2.52 -15.86
C TYR A 107 -24.83 3.80 -16.65
N VAL A 108 -25.83 4.67 -16.79
CA VAL A 108 -25.67 5.94 -17.52
C VAL A 108 -24.66 6.84 -16.82
N THR A 109 -24.74 6.94 -15.49
CA THR A 109 -23.84 7.78 -14.70
C THR A 109 -22.41 7.25 -14.71
N GLY A 110 -22.23 5.95 -14.51
CA GLY A 110 -20.92 5.29 -14.58
C GLY A 110 -20.29 5.42 -15.96
N ARG A 111 -21.06 5.20 -17.03
CA ARG A 111 -20.60 5.39 -18.41
C ARG A 111 -20.17 6.84 -18.67
N LYS A 112 -20.88 7.83 -18.13
CA LYS A 112 -20.49 9.25 -18.26
C LYS A 112 -19.17 9.53 -17.54
N GLN A 113 -19.01 9.04 -16.31
CA GLN A 113 -17.77 9.23 -15.54
C GLN A 113 -16.57 8.52 -16.18
N LEU A 114 -16.75 7.31 -16.72
CA LEU A 114 -15.67 6.61 -17.42
C LEU A 114 -15.18 7.38 -18.65
N LYS A 115 -16.05 8.13 -19.33
CA LYS A 115 -15.64 8.97 -20.47
C LYS A 115 -14.80 10.17 -20.07
N THR A 116 -14.81 10.59 -18.81
CA THR A 116 -14.01 11.71 -18.30
C THR A 116 -12.66 11.26 -17.74
N VAL A 117 -12.44 9.95 -17.60
CA VAL A 117 -11.13 9.41 -17.20
C VAL A 117 -10.23 9.40 -18.43
N ASP A 118 -9.18 10.23 -18.45
CA ASP A 118 -8.10 10.10 -19.44
C ASP A 118 -7.13 9.01 -18.94
N PRO A 119 -7.07 7.83 -19.58
CA PRO A 119 -6.20 6.75 -19.15
C PRO A 119 -4.72 7.04 -19.40
N MET A 120 -4.39 8.05 -20.21
CA MET A 120 -3.01 8.43 -20.47
C MET A 120 -2.65 9.66 -19.62
N PRO A 121 -1.69 9.54 -18.67
CA PRO A 121 -1.18 10.69 -17.93
C PRO A 121 -0.28 11.51 -18.88
N ARG A 122 -0.90 12.31 -19.76
CA ARG A 122 -0.23 13.08 -20.82
C ARG A 122 0.93 13.91 -20.26
N ARG A 123 0.72 14.56 -19.10
CA ARG A 123 1.76 15.29 -18.37
C ARG A 123 3.00 14.44 -18.06
N THR A 124 2.82 13.23 -17.56
CA THR A 124 3.92 12.31 -17.23
C THR A 124 4.61 11.79 -18.49
N VAL A 125 3.84 11.48 -19.54
CA VAL A 125 4.39 11.02 -20.83
C VAL A 125 5.19 12.14 -21.51
N ASP A 126 4.73 13.39 -21.41
CA ASP A 126 5.40 14.55 -22.00
C ASP A 126 6.68 14.89 -21.24
N THR A 127 6.68 14.84 -19.90
CA THR A 127 7.91 15.00 -19.10
C THR A 127 8.94 13.91 -19.41
N ILE A 128 8.52 12.64 -19.52
CA ILE A 128 9.44 11.54 -19.89
C ILE A 128 10.00 11.74 -21.32
N LYS A 129 9.21 12.29 -22.24
CA LYS A 129 9.67 12.61 -23.60
C LYS A 129 10.66 13.77 -23.61
N GLU A 130 10.43 14.81 -22.81
CA GLU A 130 11.34 15.95 -22.64
C GLU A 130 12.67 15.48 -22.03
N ASP A 131 12.63 14.68 -20.97
CA ASP A 131 13.82 14.09 -20.34
C ASP A 131 14.61 13.21 -21.33
N ALA A 132 13.89 12.39 -22.11
CA ALA A 132 14.50 11.56 -23.15
C ALA A 132 15.08 12.40 -24.32
N GLN A 133 14.46 13.52 -24.67
CA GLN A 133 14.98 14.44 -25.69
C GLN A 133 16.22 15.18 -25.20
N TRP A 134 16.25 15.60 -23.94
CA TRP A 134 17.43 16.23 -23.30
C TRP A 134 18.62 15.27 -23.26
N LEU A 135 18.39 13.99 -22.94
CA LEU A 135 19.42 12.95 -22.99
C LEU A 135 19.92 12.63 -24.41
N LYS A 136 19.08 12.82 -25.44
CA LYS A 136 19.44 12.58 -26.84
C LYS A 136 20.25 13.73 -27.46
N ASN A 137 19.96 14.97 -27.07
CA ASN A 137 20.68 16.16 -27.52
C ASN A 137 21.10 16.99 -26.31
N PRO A 138 22.14 16.56 -25.57
CA PRO A 138 22.73 17.39 -24.52
C PRO A 138 23.48 18.54 -25.19
N THR A 139 22.75 19.61 -25.52
CA THR A 139 23.37 20.89 -25.87
C THR A 139 23.86 21.50 -24.57
N GLY A 140 25.19 21.40 -24.36
CA GLY A 140 25.92 22.28 -23.45
C GLY A 140 26.03 23.69 -24.01
#